data_AF-A0A925I0B8-F1
#
_entry.id   AF-A0A925I0B8-F1
#
_cell.length_a   1.000
_cell.length_b   1.000
_cell.length_c   1.000
_cell.angle_alpha   90.00
_cell.angle_beta   90.00
_cell.angle_gamma   90.00
#
_symmetry.space_group_name_H-M   'P 1'
#
loop_
_entity.id
_entity.type
_entity.pdbx_description
1 polymer ?
#
loop_
_entity_poly.entity_id
_entity_poly.type
_entity_poly.pdbx_seq_one_letter_code
_entity_poly.pdbx_strand_id
1 'polypeptide(L)'
;MNAAYAAVARRAEHRCEYCHAPEVVFNFPLEVEHIVPPQRGGSGELDNLALACRACNLFKSDKISMNISYYQDFHFINVAITSLMPFSKGINF
;
A
#
# COMPACT_ATOMS: atom_id res chain seq x y z
N MET A 1 -6.72 -0.56 18.15
CA MET A 1 -7.12 -0.38 16.73
C MET A 1 -6.67 1.00 16.29
N ASN A 2 -5.97 1.11 15.15
CA ASN A 2 -5.55 2.43 14.64
C ASN A 2 -6.80 3.20 14.18
N ALA A 3 -7.03 4.39 14.74
CA ALA A 3 -8.23 5.20 14.46
C ALA A 3 -8.33 5.60 12.97
N ALA A 4 -7.20 5.73 12.28
CA ALA A 4 -7.16 6.08 10.86
C ALA A 4 -7.42 4.89 9.92
N TYR A 5 -7.43 3.65 10.43
CA TYR A 5 -7.51 2.44 9.59
C TYR A 5 -8.71 2.47 8.65
N ALA A 6 -9.92 2.77 9.13
CA ALA A 6 -11.11 2.79 8.28
C ALA A 6 -11.07 3.87 7.17
N ALA A 7 -10.38 4.98 7.39
CA ALA A 7 -10.22 6.03 6.38
C ALA A 7 -9.16 5.62 5.34
N VAL A 8 -8.00 5.15 5.80
CA VAL A 8 -6.87 4.74 4.98
C VAL A 8 -7.21 3.48 4.16
N ALA A 9 -7.87 2.49 4.77
CA ALA A 9 -8.29 1.27 4.08
C ALA A 9 -9.30 1.52 2.97
N ARG A 10 -10.28 2.42 3.20
CA ARG A 10 -11.24 2.81 2.16
C ARG A 10 -10.57 3.59 1.03
N ARG A 11 -9.67 4.53 1.34
CA ARG A 11 -8.91 5.27 0.33
C ARG A 11 -8.09 4.33 -0.55
N ALA A 12 -7.45 3.34 0.06
CA ALA A 12 -6.59 2.38 -0.62
C ALA A 12 -7.35 1.18 -1.22
N GLU A 13 -8.69 1.20 -1.20
CA GLU A 13 -9.54 0.11 -1.70
C GLU A 13 -9.17 -1.27 -1.13
N HIS A 14 -8.77 -1.32 0.14
CA HIS A 14 -8.26 -2.52 0.80
C HIS A 14 -7.09 -3.18 0.04
N ARG A 15 -6.17 -2.37 -0.51
CA ARG A 15 -4.94 -2.81 -1.16
C ARG A 15 -3.73 -2.17 -0.52
N CYS A 16 -2.62 -2.90 -0.47
CA CYS A 16 -1.34 -2.32 -0.07
C CYS A 16 -0.97 -1.19 -1.06
N GLU A 17 -0.73 0.02 -0.58
CA GLU A 17 -0.40 1.17 -1.44
C GLU A 17 1.01 1.09 -2.04
N TYR A 18 1.82 0.12 -1.59
CA TYR A 18 3.14 -0.14 -2.15
C TYR A 18 3.14 -1.23 -3.22
N CYS A 19 2.61 -2.42 -2.91
CA CYS A 19 2.64 -3.56 -3.84
C CYS A 19 1.31 -3.82 -4.55
N HIS A 20 0.25 -3.08 -4.23
CA HIS A 20 -1.11 -3.20 -4.78
C HIS A 20 -1.80 -4.55 -4.55
N ALA A 21 -1.17 -5.46 -3.79
CA ALA A 21 -1.79 -6.70 -3.38
C ALA A 21 -3.01 -6.41 -2.49
N PRO A 22 -4.16 -7.04 -2.78
CA PRO A 22 -5.36 -6.83 -1.98
C PRO A 22 -5.22 -7.50 -0.61
N GLU A 23 -5.79 -6.87 0.41
CA GLU A 23 -5.81 -7.30 1.81
C GLU A 23 -6.27 -8.76 1.96
N VAL A 24 -7.23 -9.17 1.12
CA VAL A 24 -7.76 -10.54 1.07
C VAL A 24 -6.70 -11.61 0.78
N VAL A 25 -5.59 -11.28 0.13
CA VAL A 25 -4.49 -12.23 -0.14
C VAL A 25 -3.65 -12.50 1.11
N PHE A 26 -3.63 -11.57 2.08
CA PHE A 26 -2.84 -11.70 3.28
C PHE A 26 -3.58 -12.40 4.42
N ASN A 27 -4.90 -12.57 4.30
CA ASN A 27 -5.76 -13.20 5.32
C ASN A 27 -5.71 -12.51 6.70
N PHE A 28 -5.18 -11.29 6.77
CA PHE A 28 -5.08 -10.44 7.94
C PHE A 28 -5.24 -8.97 7.50
N PRO A 29 -5.75 -8.08 8.38
CA PRO A 29 -5.77 -6.66 8.09
C PRO A 29 -4.37 -6.12 7.78
N LEU A 30 -4.28 -5.25 6.79
CA LEU A 30 -3.10 -4.46 6.49
C LEU A 30 -2.83 -3.46 7.62
N GLU A 31 -1.62 -2.95 7.67
CA GLU A 31 -1.17 -2.04 8.71
C GLU A 31 -1.23 -0.60 8.19
N VAL A 32 -1.64 0.34 9.04
CA VAL A 32 -1.47 1.77 8.73
C VAL A 32 -0.09 2.17 9.21
N GLU A 33 0.77 2.55 8.28
CA GLU A 33 2.11 3.06 8.57
C GLU A 33 2.30 4.50 8.09
N HIS A 34 3.43 5.10 8.45
CA HIS A 34 3.77 6.45 8.00
C HIS A 34 4.69 6.39 6.78
N ILE A 35 4.33 7.09 5.70
CA ILE A 35 5.16 7.23 4.49
C ILE A 35 6.49 7.86 4.87
N VAL A 36 6.46 9.04 5.51
CA VAL A 36 7.60 9.63 6.20
C VAL A 36 7.54 9.20 7.66
N PRO A 37 8.54 8.48 8.20
CA PRO A 37 8.52 8.04 9.60
C PRO A 37 8.46 9.23 10.57
N PRO A 38 7.82 9.07 11.75
CA PRO A 38 7.76 10.13 12.76
C PRO A 38 9.15 10.64 13.19
N GLN A 39 10.14 9.75 13.27
CA GLN A 39 11.53 10.10 13.61
C GLN A 39 12.21 11.02 12.58
N ARG A 40 11.65 11.10 11.36
CA ARG A 40 12.12 11.97 10.27
C ARG A 40 11.17 13.14 10.03
N GLY A 41 10.30 13.45 10.99
CA GLY A 41 9.37 14.59 10.93
C GLY A 41 8.05 14.31 10.20
N GLY A 42 7.69 13.04 9.99
CA GLY A 42 6.41 12.69 9.38
C GLY A 42 5.20 13.07 10.24
N SER A 43 4.15 13.58 9.60
CA SER A 43 2.89 13.93 10.23
C SER A 43 2.02 12.69 10.51
N GLY A 44 1.10 12.78 11.46
CA GLY A 44 0.03 11.79 11.66
C GLY A 44 -1.20 12.04 10.77
N GLU A 45 -1.10 12.96 9.83
CA GLU A 45 -2.17 13.35 8.92
C GLU A 45 -2.41 12.26 7.86
N LEU A 46 -3.63 12.17 7.36
CA LEU A 46 -4.04 11.09 6.45
C LEU A 46 -3.17 11.01 5.18
N ASP A 47 -2.62 12.13 4.71
CA ASP A 47 -1.75 12.22 3.53
C ASP A 47 -0.38 11.56 3.73
N ASN A 48 0.11 11.48 4.98
CA ASN A 48 1.36 10.80 5.34
C ASN A 48 1.13 9.37 5.85
N LEU A 49 -0.12 8.89 5.91
CA LEU A 49 -0.43 7.52 6.26
C LEU A 49 -0.60 6.67 5.01
N ALA A 50 -0.13 5.42 5.04
CA ALA A 50 -0.32 4.44 3.97
C ALA A 50 -0.87 3.12 4.51
N LEU A 51 -1.70 2.44 3.71
CA LEU A 51 -2.10 1.06 3.96
C LEU A 51 -1.01 0.12 3.43
N ALA A 52 -0.40 -0.66 4.31
CA ALA A 52 0.76 -1.47 3.98
C ALA A 52 0.56 -2.92 4.39
N CYS A 53 0.95 -3.85 3.52
CA CYS A 53 1.13 -5.22 3.98
C CYS A 53 2.36 -5.31 4.87
N ARG A 54 2.35 -6.28 5.79
CA ARG A 54 3.46 -6.51 6.73
C ARG A 54 4.81 -6.61 6.04
N ALA A 55 4.87 -7.26 4.86
CA ALA A 55 6.10 -7.40 4.09
C ALA A 55 6.64 -6.06 3.58
N CYS A 56 5.79 -5.21 3.00
CA CYS A 56 6.18 -3.88 2.53
C CYS A 56 6.54 -2.96 3.69
N ASN A 57 5.74 -2.97 4.77
CA ASN A 57 6.01 -2.18 5.97
C ASN A 57 7.36 -2.53 6.59
N LEU A 58 7.68 -3.83 6.73
CA LEU A 58 8.99 -4.28 7.22
C LEU A 58 10.14 -3.94 6.28
N PHE A 59 9.94 -4.02 4.97
CA PHE A 59 10.99 -3.72 3.99
C PHE A 59 11.31 -2.23 3.93
N LYS A 60 10.27 -1.38 4.01
CA LYS A 60 10.42 0.07 4.15
C LYS A 60 11.05 0.41 5.49
N SER A 61 10.53 -0.13 6.59
CA SER A 61 10.98 0.14 7.95
C SER A 61 11.03 1.66 8.19
N ASP A 62 12.20 2.21 8.50
CA ASP A 62 12.43 3.63 8.74
C ASP A 62 12.76 4.41 7.44
N LYS A 63 12.78 3.78 6.27
CA LYS A 63 13.15 4.45 5.02
C LYS A 63 11.98 5.28 4.48
N ILE A 64 12.30 6.39 3.80
CA ILE A 64 11.31 7.25 3.13
C ILE A 64 10.92 6.70 1.76
N SER A 65 11.85 6.01 1.08
CA SER A 65 11.63 5.49 -0.28
C SER A 65 11.78 3.98 -0.32
N MET A 66 10.84 3.31 -0.99
CA MET A 66 10.89 1.88 -1.27
C MET A 66 11.18 1.69 -2.76
N ASN A 67 12.26 1.00 -3.12
CA ASN A 67 12.50 0.63 -4.51
C ASN A 67 11.75 -0.68 -4.80
N ILE A 68 10.55 -0.57 -5.37
CA ILE A 68 9.60 -1.69 -5.56
C ILE A 68 9.87 -2.44 -6.88
N SER A 69 11.12 -2.46 -7.36
CA SER A 69 11.47 -3.18 -8.58
C SER A 69 11.30 -4.71 -8.49
N TYR A 70 11.02 -5.25 -7.30
CA TYR A 70 10.96 -6.71 -7.03
C TYR A 70 9.54 -7.29 -6.89
N TYR A 71 8.48 -6.47 -6.91
CA TYR A 71 7.10 -6.94 -6.65
C TYR A 71 6.15 -6.81 -7.85
N GLN A 72 6.65 -6.40 -9.02
CA GLN A 72 5.86 -6.38 -10.25
C GLN A 72 5.62 -7.79 -10.83
N ASP A 73 6.30 -8.82 -10.34
CA ASP A 73 6.17 -10.20 -10.84
C ASP A 73 4.91 -10.94 -10.34
N PHE A 74 4.15 -10.37 -9.40
CA PHE A 74 2.83 -10.89 -9.02
C PHE A 74 1.71 -10.52 -10.00
N HIS A 75 2.03 -9.92 -11.16
CA HIS A 75 1.07 -9.62 -12.23
C HIS A 75 0.42 -10.87 -12.86
N PHE A 76 0.90 -12.08 -12.55
CA PHE A 76 0.42 -13.33 -13.16
C PHE A 76 -0.59 -14.14 -12.33
N ILE A 77 -0.94 -13.74 -11.09
CA ILE A 77 -1.93 -14.48 -10.28
C ILE A 77 -3.33 -13.83 -10.28
N ASN A 78 -3.53 -12.63 -10.84
CA ASN A 78 -4.84 -11.96 -10.85
C ASN A 78 -5.21 -11.28 -12.17
N VAL A 79 -5.23 -12.02 -13.28
CA VAL A 79 -6.02 -11.67 -14.48
C VAL A 79 -7.02 -12.77 -14.78
N ALA A 80 -7.94 -13.04 -13.85
CA ALA A 80 -9.09 -13.91 -14.14
C ALA A 80 -10.42 -13.47 -13.52
N ILE A 81 -10.51 -12.35 -12.79
CA ILE A 81 -11.78 -11.96 -12.11
C ILE A 81 -12.20 -10.48 -12.30
N THR A 82 -11.52 -9.66 -13.09
CA THR A 82 -11.99 -8.27 -13.32
C THR A 82 -11.91 -7.88 -14.80
N SER A 83 -12.82 -8.47 -15.58
CA SER A 83 -13.42 -7.72 -16.70
C SER A 83 -14.14 -6.52 -16.09
N LEU A 84 -13.91 -5.33 -16.65
CA LEU A 84 -14.50 -4.02 -16.30
C LEU A 84 -13.82 -3.28 -15.13
N MET A 85 -12.69 -2.59 -15.37
CA MET A 85 -12.50 -1.14 -15.11
C MET A 85 -11.14 -0.68 -15.72
N PRO A 86 -11.08 0.42 -16.48
CA PRO A 86 -9.84 0.89 -17.10
C PRO A 86 -9.13 1.84 -16.13
N PHE A 87 -7.99 1.43 -15.55
CA PHE A 87 -7.10 2.39 -14.91
C PHE A 87 -5.96 2.75 -15.86
N SER A 88 -6.08 3.93 -16.44
CA SER A 88 -5.12 4.57 -17.32
C SER A 88 -3.77 4.70 -16.63
N LYS A 89 -2.77 3.98 -17.14
CA LYS A 89 -1.36 4.25 -16.86
C LYS A 89 -1.04 5.68 -17.31
N GLY A 90 -0.54 6.49 -16.40
CA GLY A 90 -0.10 7.84 -16.69
C GLY A 90 0.89 8.34 -15.65
N ILE A 91 2.10 7.77 -15.64
CA ILE A 91 3.25 8.38 -14.98
C ILE A 91 4.33 8.49 -16.06
N ASN A 92 4.59 9.72 -16.49
CA ASN A 92 5.67 10.06 -17.41
C ASN A 92 7.03 9.92 -16.70
N PHE A 93 8.02 9.49 -17.48
CA PHE A 93 9.42 9.24 -17.13
C PHE A 93 10.12 10.40 -16.40
#